data_AF-A0A562T0N6-F1
#
_entry.id   AF-A0A562T0N6-F1
#
_cell.length_a   1.000
_cell.length_b   1.000
_cell.length_c   1.000
_cell.angle_alpha   90.00
_cell.angle_beta   90.00
_cell.angle_gamma   90.00
#
_symmetry.space_group_name_H-M   'P 1'
#
loop_
_entity.id
_entity.type
_entity.pdbx_description
1 polymer ?
#
loop_
_entity_poly.entity_id
_entity_poly.type
_entity_poly.pdbx_seq_one_letter_code
_entity_poly.pdbx_strand_id
1 'polypeptide(L)'
;MTAQTIDINFQGRQHTLHVEQDAYNGYPAYYIVDENLSSEFNCDLPDNLVLFETDAGMECSPRVVSLECRRITEEIWKAIKAHEADTPQPFGPGLG
;
A
#
# COMPACT_ATOMS: atom_id res chain seq x y z
N MET A 1 -4.05 -5.90 -14.89
CA MET A 1 -4.00 -5.41 -13.50
C MET A 1 -4.36 -3.94 -13.54
N THR A 2 -5.19 -3.46 -12.61
CA THR A 2 -5.60 -2.05 -12.57
C THR A 2 -4.83 -1.42 -11.42
N ALA A 3 -3.89 -0.53 -11.72
CA ALA A 3 -3.23 0.27 -10.70
C ALA A 3 -4.26 1.25 -10.09
N GLN A 4 -4.35 1.27 -8.77
CA GLN A 4 -5.08 2.27 -8.02
C GLN A 4 -4.12 3.36 -7.55
N THR A 5 -4.60 4.60 -7.50
CA THR A 5 -3.83 5.73 -6.99
C THR A 5 -4.25 5.99 -5.56
N ILE A 6 -3.28 6.07 -4.65
CA ILE A 6 -3.49 6.42 -3.25
C ILE A 6 -2.75 7.72 -2.92
N ASP A 7 -3.34 8.52 -2.05
CA ASP A 7 -2.68 9.69 -1.49
C ASP A 7 -2.30 9.42 -0.03
N ILE A 8 -1.03 9.66 0.30
CA ILE A 8 -0.53 9.60 1.67
C ILE A 8 0.00 10.96 2.11
N ASN A 9 -0.08 11.24 3.41
CA ASN A 9 0.56 12.40 4.01
C ASN A 9 1.70 11.94 4.91
N PHE A 10 2.94 12.29 4.52
CA PHE A 10 4.13 11.97 5.29
C PHE A 10 4.96 13.22 5.53
N GLN A 11 5.34 13.46 6.79
CA GLN A 11 6.09 14.67 7.20
C GLN A 11 5.46 16.00 6.74
N GLY A 12 4.13 16.06 6.62
CA GLY A 12 3.41 17.26 6.20
C GLY A 12 3.46 17.52 4.69
N ARG A 13 3.92 16.55 3.90
CA ARG A 13 3.87 16.56 2.44
C ARG A 13 2.89 15.49 1.95
N GLN A 14 2.09 15.85 0.96
CA GLN A 14 1.23 14.90 0.27
C GLN A 14 2.04 14.20 -0.82
N HIS A 15 1.99 12.88 -0.84
CA HIS A 15 2.59 12.01 -1.84
C HIS A 15 1.49 11.18 -2.50
N THR A 16 1.56 11.06 -3.81
CA THR A 16 0.61 10.27 -4.59
C THR A 16 1.35 9.03 -5.09
N LEU A 17 0.87 7.85 -4.73
CA LEU A 17 1.47 6.56 -5.06
C LEU A 17 0.53 5.72 -5.91
N HIS A 18 1.10 4.88 -6.75
CA HIS A 18 0.43 3.92 -7.59
C HIS A 18 0.62 2.52 -7.02
N VAL A 19 -0.49 1.82 -6.80
CA VAL A 19 -0.52 0.51 -6.17
C VAL A 19 -1.25 -0.47 -7.06
N GLU A 20 -0.64 -1.61 -7.34
CA GLU A 20 -1.31 -2.73 -7.97
C GLU A 20 -1.70 -3.77 -6.91
N GLN A 21 -2.96 -4.20 -6.93
CA GLN A 21 -3.44 -5.26 -6.07
C GLN A 21 -3.43 -6.60 -6.82
N ASP A 22 -2.85 -7.62 -6.18
CA ASP A 22 -2.88 -9.01 -6.64
C ASP A 22 -3.17 -9.94 -5.44
N ALA A 23 -3.21 -11.25 -5.68
CA ALA A 23 -3.32 -12.26 -4.64
C ALA A 23 -2.02 -13.07 -4.51
N TYR A 24 -1.45 -13.12 -3.31
CA TYR A 24 -0.32 -13.97 -2.96
C TYR A 24 -0.75 -14.99 -1.91
N ASN A 25 -0.67 -16.29 -2.24
CA ASN A 25 -1.11 -17.40 -1.36
C ASN A 25 -2.55 -17.26 -0.82
N GLY A 26 -3.45 -16.64 -1.59
CA GLY A 26 -4.84 -16.43 -1.19
C GLY A 26 -5.08 -15.17 -0.33
N TYR A 27 -4.03 -14.40 -0.04
CA TYR A 27 -4.11 -13.13 0.67
C TYR A 27 -3.88 -11.96 -0.29
N PRO A 28 -4.48 -10.79 -0.02
CA PRO A 28 -4.23 -9.60 -0.82
C PRO A 28 -2.78 -9.13 -0.66
N ALA A 29 -2.13 -8.89 -1.80
CA ALA A 29 -0.80 -8.32 -1.91
C ALA A 29 -0.88 -7.02 -2.72
N TYR A 30 -0.18 -6.00 -2.25
CA TYR A 30 -0.20 -4.65 -2.80
C TYR A 30 1.22 -4.26 -3.20
N TYR A 31 1.42 -4.12 -4.49
CA TYR A 31 2.70 -3.77 -5.10
C TYR A 31 2.74 -2.27 -5.33
N ILE A 32 3.73 -1.59 -4.76
CA ILE A 32 3.97 -0.18 -5.08
C ILE A 32 4.75 -0.14 -6.39
N VAL A 33 4.19 0.51 -7.41
CA VAL A 33 4.79 0.51 -8.77
C VAL A 33 5.54 1.79 -9.08
N ASP A 34 5.54 2.77 -8.18
CA ASP A 34 6.34 3.99 -8.32
C ASP A 34 7.84 3.68 -8.27
N GLU A 35 8.57 4.26 -9.21
CA GLU A 35 10.02 4.20 -9.24
C GLU A 35 10.59 5.32 -8.36
N ASN A 36 11.67 5.05 -7.63
CA ASN A 36 12.41 6.02 -6.78
C ASN A 36 11.72 6.40 -5.47
N LEU A 37 11.00 5.48 -4.83
CA LEU A 37 10.44 5.64 -3.49
C LEU A 37 11.49 6.13 -2.48
N SER A 38 12.73 5.64 -2.62
CA SER A 38 13.84 6.06 -1.78
C SER A 38 14.13 7.57 -1.86
N SER A 39 14.03 8.13 -3.07
CA SER A 39 14.25 9.57 -3.33
C SER A 39 13.04 10.41 -2.90
N GLU A 40 11.82 9.90 -3.11
CA GLU A 40 10.60 10.62 -2.72
C GLU A 40 10.47 10.79 -1.20
N PHE A 41 10.79 9.73 -0.46
CA PHE A 41 10.70 9.72 0.99
C PHE A 41 12.01 10.05 1.70
N ASN A 42 13.09 10.31 0.95
CA ASN A 42 14.42 10.58 1.47
C ASN A 42 14.88 9.54 2.51
N CYS A 43 14.61 8.26 2.24
CA CYS A 43 14.94 7.14 3.10
C CYS A 43 15.23 5.88 2.27
N ASP A 44 15.77 4.83 2.89
CA ASP A 44 16.09 3.57 2.19
C ASP A 44 14.84 2.68 1.96
N LEU A 45 13.76 3.27 1.44
CA LEU A 45 12.56 2.51 1.07
C LEU A 45 12.81 1.80 -0.27
N PRO A 46 12.63 0.47 -0.35
CA PRO A 46 12.88 -0.27 -1.58
C PRO A 46 11.83 0.07 -2.63
N ASP A 47 12.25 0.29 -3.88
CA ASP A 47 11.35 0.63 -5.00
C ASP A 47 10.42 -0.54 -5.38
N ASN A 48 10.79 -1.77 -5.04
CA ASN A 48 9.99 -2.98 -5.26
C ASN A 48 9.18 -3.39 -4.02
N LEU A 49 8.68 -2.42 -3.27
CA LEU A 49 7.95 -2.65 -2.03
C LEU A 49 6.62 -3.36 -2.30
N VAL A 50 6.44 -4.48 -1.64
CA VAL A 50 5.18 -5.23 -1.59
C VAL A 50 4.67 -5.24 -0.16
N LEU A 51 3.42 -4.84 0.05
CA LEU A 51 2.72 -4.94 1.32
C LEU A 51 1.70 -6.08 1.23
N PHE A 52 1.57 -6.88 2.26
CA PHE A 52 0.63 -7.99 2.28
C PHE A 52 0.06 -8.20 3.67
N GLU A 53 -1.15 -8.77 3.70
CA GLU A 53 -1.85 -9.09 4.94
C GLU A 53 -1.44 -10.48 5.44
N THR A 54 -1.11 -10.57 6.72
CA THR A 54 -0.83 -11.82 7.43
C THR A 54 -1.72 -11.92 8.67
N ASP A 55 -1.78 -13.10 9.29
CA ASP A 55 -2.50 -13.29 10.55
C ASP A 55 -1.97 -12.42 11.70
N ALA A 56 -0.72 -11.94 11.59
CA ALA A 56 -0.09 -11.03 12.54
C ALA A 56 -0.30 -9.54 12.22
N GLY A 57 -0.94 -9.23 11.09
CA GLY A 57 -1.15 -7.88 10.57
C GLY A 57 -0.41 -7.62 9.26
N MET A 58 -0.07 -6.35 9.01
CA MET A 58 0.65 -5.95 7.81
C MET A 58 2.12 -6.37 7.86
N GLU A 59 2.57 -7.03 6.79
CA GLU A 59 3.98 -7.27 6.51
C GLU A 59 4.39 -6.66 5.16
N CYS A 60 5.70 -6.50 4.96
CA CYS A 60 6.25 -5.99 3.72
C CYS A 60 7.51 -6.74 3.27
N SER A 61 7.72 -6.76 1.96
CA SER A 61 8.89 -7.34 1.30
C SER A 61 9.40 -6.38 0.22
N PRO A 62 10.70 -6.02 0.18
CA PRO A 62 11.74 -6.37 1.14
C PRO A 62 11.47 -5.85 2.55
N ARG A 63 12.02 -6.55 3.56
CA ARG A 63 11.84 -6.16 4.97
C ARG A 63 12.53 -4.84 5.24
N VAL A 64 11.76 -3.83 5.62
CA VAL A 64 12.29 -2.55 6.11
C VAL A 64 12.71 -2.67 7.57
N VAL A 65 13.90 -2.16 7.90
CA VAL A 65 14.47 -2.20 9.26
C VAL A 65 14.52 -0.83 9.93
N SER A 66 14.47 0.26 9.15
CA SER A 66 14.48 1.61 9.71
C SER A 66 13.09 1.98 10.25
N LEU A 67 13.08 2.74 11.34
CA LEU A 67 11.83 3.23 11.94
C LEU A 67 11.07 4.18 11.01
N GLU A 68 11.80 4.95 10.21
CA GLU A 68 11.24 5.89 9.23
C GLU A 68 10.52 5.15 8.10
N CYS A 69 11.18 4.17 7.47
CA CYS A 69 10.56 3.35 6.44
C CYS A 69 9.36 2.57 6.99
N ARG A 70 9.44 2.08 8.23
CA ARG A 70 8.30 1.43 8.87
C ARG A 70 7.08 2.36 9.00
N ARG A 71 7.28 3.60 9.42
CA ARG A 71 6.19 4.60 9.49
C ARG A 71 5.59 4.86 8.11
N ILE A 72 6.43 4.96 7.07
CA ILE A 72 5.96 5.15 5.70
C ILE A 72 5.12 3.95 5.25
N THR A 73 5.59 2.72 5.46
CA THR A 73 4.83 1.51 5.11
C THR A 73 3.49 1.42 5.85
N GLU A 74 3.42 1.90 7.09
CA GLU A 74 2.17 1.95 7.85
C GLU A 74 1.18 3.01 7.31
N GLU A 75 1.67 4.17 6.89
CA GLU A 75 0.82 5.20 6.25
C GLU A 75 0.32 4.77 4.87
N ILE A 76 1.19 4.12 4.06
CA ILE A 76 0.80 3.49 2.79
C ILE A 76 -0.31 2.47 3.04
N TRP A 77 -0.12 1.58 4.03
CA TRP A 77 -1.11 0.56 4.38
C TRP A 77 -2.46 1.17 4.78
N LYS A 78 -2.46 2.22 5.60
CA LYS A 78 -3.69 2.92 5.98
C LYS A 78 -4.40 3.52 4.78
N ALA A 79 -3.67 4.15 3.87
CA ALA A 79 -4.26 4.74 2.67
C ALA A 79 -4.84 3.68 1.73
N ILE A 80 -4.18 2.54 1.57
CA ILE A 80 -4.71 1.38 0.82
C ILE A 80 -6.04 0.93 1.44
N LYS A 81 -6.09 0.70 2.76
CA LYS A 81 -7.31 0.22 3.43
C LYS A 81 -8.43 1.27 3.47
N ALA A 82 -8.09 2.56 3.57
CA ALA A 82 -9.06 3.64 3.48
C ALA A 82 -9.66 3.71 2.07
N HIS A 83 -8.83 3.58 1.02
CA HIS A 83 -9.29 3.53 -0.36
C HIS A 83 -10.20 2.32 -0.62
N GLU A 84 -9.87 1.13 -0.10
CA GLU A 84 -10.76 -0.05 -0.18
C GLU A 84 -12.10 0.17 0.53
N ALA A 85 -12.12 0.88 1.65
CA ALA A 85 -13.35 1.21 2.39
C ALA A 85 -14.21 2.26 1.67
N ASP A 86 -13.59 3.24 1.01
CA ASP A 86 -14.26 4.31 0.26
C ASP A 86 -14.69 3.88 -1.15
N THR A 87 -14.10 2.81 -1.70
CA THR A 87 -14.56 2.26 -2.99
C THR A 87 -15.90 1.56 -2.76
N PRO A 88 -17.03 2.08 -3.30
CA PRO A 88 -18.32 1.41 -3.16
C PRO A 88 -18.21 0.06 -3.87
N GLN A 89 -18.33 -1.05 -3.13
CA GLN A 89 -18.38 -2.36 -3.75
C GLN A 89 -19.54 -2.40 -4.77
N PRO A 90 -19.31 -2.71 -6.07
CA PRO A 90 -20.39 -2.72 -7.06
C PRO A 90 -21.36 -3.92 -6.92
N PHE A 91 -21.23 -4.73 -5.87
CA PHE A 91 -22.09 -5.90 -5.63
C PHE A 91 -22.56 -5.95 -4.18
N GLY A 92 -23.47 -5.05 -3.82
CA GLY A 92 -24.53 -5.44 -2.90
C GLY A 92 -25.42 -6.48 -3.61
N PRO A 93 -25.83 -7.58 -2.96
CA PRO A 93 -26.58 -8.64 -3.63
C PRO A 93 -27.89 -8.07 -4.15
N GLY A 94 -28.01 -8.02 -5.47
CA GLY A 94 -29.31 -8.11 -6.13
C GLY A 94 -29.90 -9.48 -5.80
N LEU A 95 -30.72 -9.51 -4.74
CA LEU A 95 -31.72 -10.52 -4.44
C LEU A 95 -32.92 -9.67 -4.01
N GLY A 96 -33.93 -9.44 -4.84
CA GLY A 96 -34.83 -10.44 -5.40
C GLY A 96 -36.22 -10.08 -4.90
#